data_AF-A0A6A6L7B5-F1
#
_entry.id   AF-A0A6A6L7B5-F1
#
_cell.length_a   1.000
_cell.length_b   1.000
_cell.length_c   1.000
_cell.angle_alpha   90.00
_cell.angle_beta   90.00
_cell.angle_gamma   90.00
#
_symmetry.space_group_name_H-M   'P 1'
#
loop_
_entity.id
_entity.type
_entity.pdbx_description
1 polymer ?
#
loop_
_entity_poly.entity_id
_entity_poly.type
_entity_poly.pdbx_seq_one_letter_code
_entity_poly.pdbx_strand_id
1 'polypeptide(L)'
;MVPGLLELAAGLRLVRLLSMSTSKSLPLRAIFKVWRELGLPDDFEDSVISRNPQLFRLYDAPEPNTHVLKLVDEIPNNHFTAAVENWRVTECCKDDCSVDRTEMQFSFKHQYPPGMWLSKSFRAKVKEWQRLPYVGPYEELGEKKRSKAGLMGLEKRSVAIVHEFLSLTVEKMVEVEKISHFRKCFGIDLNIRDLFLDHPGIFYLSTKGKRHTVFLREAYERVA
;
A
#
# COMPACT_ATOMS: atom_id res chain seq x y z
N MET A 1 3.18 17.82 23.11
CA MET A 1 2.69 17.29 21.82
C MET A 1 1.17 17.49 21.82
N VAL A 2 0.60 18.20 20.84
CA VAL A 2 -0.79 18.68 20.90
C VAL A 2 -1.73 17.55 20.42
N PRO A 3 -2.73 17.14 21.22
CA PRO A 3 -3.63 16.01 20.91
C PRO A 3 -4.25 16.05 19.50
N GLY A 4 -4.60 17.25 19.01
CA GLY A 4 -5.25 17.42 17.69
C GLY A 4 -4.37 17.08 16.47
N LEU A 5 -3.05 17.08 16.59
CA LEU A 5 -2.18 16.75 15.44
C LEU A 5 -2.17 15.24 15.15
N LEU A 6 -2.26 14.42 16.20
CA LEU A 6 -2.30 12.96 16.06
C LEU A 6 -3.61 12.50 15.44
N GLU A 7 -4.74 13.09 15.88
CA GLU A 7 -6.08 12.84 15.34
C GLU A 7 -6.15 13.21 13.85
N LEU A 8 -5.58 14.35 13.46
CA LEU A 8 -5.53 14.78 12.06
C LEU A 8 -4.70 13.80 11.19
N ALA A 9 -3.55 13.35 11.70
CA ALA A 9 -2.71 12.38 10.99
C ALA A 9 -3.40 11.01 10.86
N ALA A 10 -4.11 10.57 11.91
CA ALA A 10 -4.90 9.34 11.90
C ALA A 10 -6.06 9.42 10.88
N GLY A 11 -6.78 10.54 10.86
CA GLY A 11 -7.81 10.83 9.87
C GLY A 11 -7.26 10.77 8.45
N LEU A 12 -6.13 11.43 8.17
CA LEU A 12 -5.51 11.41 6.85
C LEU A 12 -5.09 10.00 6.42
N ARG A 13 -4.51 9.20 7.33
CA ARG A 13 -4.17 7.79 7.04
C ARG A 13 -5.42 6.98 6.68
N LEU A 14 -6.53 7.21 7.38
CA LEU A 14 -7.80 6.53 7.11
C LEU A 14 -8.40 6.96 5.76
N VAL A 15 -8.32 8.25 5.42
CA VAL A 15 -8.74 8.74 4.09
C VAL A 15 -7.90 8.10 3.00
N ARG A 16 -6.57 8.05 3.15
CA ARG A 16 -5.68 7.37 2.18
C ARG A 16 -6.03 5.89 2.06
N LEU A 17 -6.22 5.19 3.17
CA LEU A 17 -6.58 3.78 3.17
C LEU A 17 -7.88 3.50 2.40
N LEU A 18 -8.93 4.26 2.68
CA LEU A 18 -10.21 4.15 1.97
C LEU A 18 -10.07 4.56 0.50
N SER A 19 -9.23 5.53 0.19
CA SER A 19 -9.01 6.00 -1.19
C SER A 19 -8.37 4.94 -2.10
N MET A 20 -7.68 3.95 -1.54
CA MET A 20 -7.16 2.81 -2.30
C MET A 20 -8.21 1.74 -2.61
N SER A 21 -9.35 1.75 -1.91
CA SER A 21 -10.46 0.84 -2.17
C SER A 21 -11.18 1.22 -3.46
N THR A 22 -11.61 0.22 -4.22
CA THR A 22 -12.37 0.40 -5.47
C THR A 22 -13.69 1.12 -5.24
N SER A 23 -14.33 0.93 -4.08
CA SER A 23 -15.60 1.54 -3.70
C SER A 23 -15.43 2.73 -2.74
N LYS A 24 -14.19 3.17 -2.50
CA LYS A 24 -13.83 4.18 -1.49
C LYS A 24 -14.39 3.84 -0.10
N SER A 25 -14.54 2.55 0.16
CA SER A 25 -15.14 2.00 1.37
C SER A 25 -14.47 0.71 1.81
N LEU A 26 -14.46 0.44 3.12
CA LEU A 26 -13.86 -0.73 3.71
C LEU A 26 -14.71 -1.26 4.88
N PRO A 27 -14.76 -2.58 5.10
CA PRO A 27 -15.37 -3.14 6.30
C PRO A 27 -14.65 -2.60 7.55
N LEU A 28 -15.41 -2.04 8.49
CA LEU A 28 -14.84 -1.46 9.71
C LEU A 28 -14.07 -2.53 10.52
N ARG A 29 -14.55 -3.78 10.52
CA ARG A 29 -13.89 -4.93 11.14
C ARG A 29 -12.50 -5.22 10.55
N ALA A 30 -12.28 -4.93 9.26
CA ALA A 30 -10.97 -5.09 8.64
C ALA A 30 -10.01 -3.99 9.13
N ILE A 31 -10.49 -2.74 9.21
CA ILE A 31 -9.74 -1.59 9.75
C ILE A 31 -9.35 -1.87 11.21
N PHE A 32 -10.28 -2.38 12.01
CA PHE A 32 -10.04 -2.80 13.40
C PHE A 32 -9.00 -3.92 13.54
N LYS A 33 -8.66 -4.67 12.48
CA LYS A 33 -7.56 -5.65 12.58
C LYS A 33 -6.17 -5.02 12.47
N VAL A 34 -6.08 -3.81 11.90
CA VAL A 34 -4.83 -3.12 11.57
C VAL A 34 -4.70 -1.73 12.19
N TRP A 35 -5.65 -1.30 13.03
CA TRP A 35 -5.70 0.06 13.58
C TRP A 35 -4.42 0.44 14.33
N ARG A 36 -3.83 -0.49 15.10
CA ARG A 36 -2.55 -0.28 15.80
C ARG A 36 -1.40 -0.08 14.81
N GLU A 37 -1.31 -0.93 13.78
CA GLU A 37 -0.30 -0.79 12.73
C GLU A 37 -0.45 0.52 11.97
N LEU A 38 -1.68 1.00 11.77
CA LEU A 38 -1.98 2.32 11.19
C LEU A 38 -1.80 3.48 12.18
N GLY A 39 -1.44 3.22 13.44
CA GLY A 39 -1.28 4.26 14.46
C GLY A 39 -2.56 5.06 14.69
N LEU A 40 -3.72 4.40 14.63
CA LEU A 40 -4.99 4.99 15.04
C LEU A 40 -5.10 4.97 16.58
N PRO A 41 -5.84 5.89 17.21
CA PRO A 41 -6.16 5.83 18.64
C PRO A 41 -7.05 4.61 19.00
N ASP A 42 -7.03 4.17 20.27
CA ASP A 42 -7.87 3.07 20.76
C ASP A 42 -9.38 3.35 20.57
N ASP A 43 -9.75 4.62 20.60
CA ASP A 43 -11.10 5.15 20.43
C ASP A 43 -11.34 5.74 19.02
N PHE A 44 -10.58 5.33 17.99
CA PHE A 44 -10.61 5.98 16.66
C PHE A 44 -12.01 6.05 16.02
N GLU A 45 -12.93 5.17 16.39
CA GLU A 45 -14.33 5.26 15.95
C GLU A 45 -14.97 6.58 16.42
N ASP A 46 -14.72 6.98 17.66
CA ASP A 46 -15.22 8.25 18.20
C ASP A 46 -14.29 9.42 17.87
N SER A 47 -12.99 9.27 18.13
CA SER A 47 -12.00 10.36 18.02
C SER A 47 -11.63 10.72 16.57
N VAL A 48 -11.79 9.79 15.63
CA VAL A 48 -11.46 10.03 14.21
C VAL A 48 -12.69 9.95 13.31
N ILE A 49 -13.51 8.90 13.41
CA ILE A 49 -14.64 8.70 12.49
C ILE A 49 -15.80 9.64 12.85
N SER A 50 -16.38 9.52 14.05
CA SER A 50 -17.54 10.29 14.48
C SER A 50 -17.27 11.80 14.54
N ARG A 51 -16.04 12.21 14.84
CA ARG A 51 -15.62 13.62 14.83
C ARG A 51 -15.42 14.23 13.44
N ASN A 52 -15.38 13.41 12.39
CA ASN A 52 -15.17 13.88 11.01
C ASN A 52 -16.29 13.40 10.07
N PRO A 53 -17.57 13.76 10.33
CA PRO A 53 -18.71 13.34 9.50
C PRO A 53 -18.66 13.88 8.07
N GLN A 54 -17.90 14.95 7.83
CA GLN A 54 -17.63 15.50 6.51
C GLN A 54 -16.69 14.61 5.66
N LEU A 55 -15.90 13.73 6.31
CA LEU A 55 -14.98 12.82 5.62
C LEU A 55 -15.52 11.40 5.58
N PHE A 56 -16.14 10.95 6.66
CA PHE A 56 -16.48 9.55 6.87
C PHE A 56 -17.97 9.35 7.09
N ARG A 57 -18.50 8.26 6.52
CA ARG A 57 -19.86 7.79 6.78
C ARG A 57 -19.85 6.30 7.07
N LEU A 58 -20.53 5.91 8.13
CA LEU A 58 -20.76 4.52 8.49
C LEU A 58 -22.09 4.04 7.92
N TYR A 59 -22.08 2.83 7.37
CA TYR A 59 -23.25 2.15 6.84
C TYR A 59 -23.35 0.75 7.45
N ASP A 60 -24.58 0.32 7.75
CA ASP A 60 -24.84 -1.07 8.09
C ASP A 60 -24.67 -1.96 6.85
N ALA A 61 -23.90 -3.03 6.99
CA ALA A 61 -23.82 -4.07 5.99
C ALA A 61 -25.03 -5.02 6.12
N PRO A 62 -25.33 -5.83 5.08
CA PRO A 62 -26.42 -6.80 5.15
C PRO A 62 -26.26 -7.85 6.26
N GLU A 63 -25.02 -8.09 6.71
CA GLU A 63 -24.71 -8.98 7.82
C GLU A 63 -24.87 -8.27 9.17
N PRO A 64 -25.53 -8.87 10.17
CA PRO A 64 -25.70 -8.27 11.49
C PRO A 64 -24.36 -7.84 12.12
N ASN A 65 -24.36 -6.67 12.77
CA ASN A 65 -23.20 -6.09 13.47
C ASN A 65 -21.96 -5.91 12.58
N THR A 66 -22.15 -5.74 11.27
CA THR A 66 -21.07 -5.44 10.34
C THR A 66 -21.28 -4.06 9.77
N HIS A 67 -20.31 -3.17 9.99
CA HIS A 67 -20.34 -1.82 9.47
C HIS A 67 -19.33 -1.65 8.34
N VAL A 68 -19.68 -0.82 7.37
CA VAL A 68 -18.80 -0.38 6.28
C VAL A 68 -18.53 1.11 6.47
N LEU A 69 -17.25 1.45 6.55
CA LEU A 69 -16.80 2.83 6.54
C LEU A 69 -16.61 3.27 5.09
N LYS A 70 -17.22 4.38 4.68
CA LYS A 70 -17.11 4.94 3.33
C LYS A 70 -16.62 6.40 3.41
N LEU A 71 -15.81 6.81 2.44
CA LEU A 71 -15.50 8.22 2.22
C LEU A 71 -16.68 8.97 1.60
N VAL A 72 -16.95 10.17 2.10
CA VAL A 72 -17.94 11.06 1.49
C VAL A 72 -17.40 11.55 0.14
N ASP A 73 -18.25 11.51 -0.89
CA ASP A 73 -17.89 11.73 -2.31
C ASP A 73 -17.46 13.19 -2.61
N GLU A 74 -17.53 14.11 -1.64
CA GLU A 74 -17.22 15.54 -1.77
C GLU A 74 -15.75 15.89 -1.57
N ILE A 75 -14.88 14.94 -1.22
CA ILE A 75 -13.44 15.21 -1.15
C ILE A 75 -12.93 15.33 -2.59
N PRO A 76 -12.54 16.53 -3.06
CA PRO A 76 -12.10 16.73 -4.44
C PRO A 76 -10.92 15.81 -4.67
N ASN A 77 -10.98 14.94 -5.70
CA ASN A 77 -9.93 14.01 -6.13
C ASN A 77 -8.59 14.32 -5.48
N ASN A 78 -8.39 13.79 -4.26
CA ASN A 78 -7.18 14.13 -3.53
C ASN A 78 -6.06 13.50 -4.35
N HIS A 79 -5.25 14.33 -4.99
CA HIS A 79 -4.02 13.93 -5.67
C HIS A 79 -3.02 13.52 -4.58
N PHE A 80 -3.33 12.44 -3.87
CA PHE A 80 -2.43 11.82 -2.95
C PHE A 80 -1.22 11.36 -3.74
N THR A 81 -0.07 11.93 -3.45
CA THR A 81 1.20 11.42 -3.95
C THR A 81 1.51 10.11 -3.24
N ALA A 82 1.67 9.04 -4.02
CA ALA A 82 2.02 7.73 -3.46
C ALA A 82 3.43 7.76 -2.87
N ALA A 83 3.71 6.92 -1.87
CA ALA A 83 5.02 6.87 -1.23
C ALA A 83 6.16 6.60 -2.23
N VAL A 84 5.90 5.73 -3.23
CA VAL A 84 6.87 5.44 -4.29
C VAL A 84 7.16 6.68 -5.16
N GLU A 85 6.20 7.57 -5.36
CA GLU A 85 6.40 8.80 -6.14
C GLU A 85 7.25 9.80 -5.37
N ASN A 86 7.01 9.96 -4.06
CA ASN A 86 7.86 10.78 -3.20
C ASN A 86 9.32 10.31 -3.24
N TRP A 87 9.53 8.99 -3.23
CA TRP A 87 10.87 8.41 -3.40
C TRP A 87 11.45 8.76 -4.77
N ARG A 88 10.71 8.58 -5.87
CA ARG A 88 11.17 8.91 -7.23
C ARG A 88 11.59 10.37 -7.37
N VAL A 89 10.82 11.30 -6.81
CA VAL A 89 11.16 12.73 -6.80
C VAL A 89 12.47 12.97 -6.06
N THR A 90 12.58 12.41 -4.85
CA THR A 90 13.77 12.56 -4.01
C THR A 90 15.02 11.99 -4.68
N GLU A 91 14.89 10.82 -5.32
CA GLU A 91 16.01 10.18 -6.01
C GLU A 91 16.44 10.97 -7.24
N CYS A 92 15.50 11.40 -8.10
CA CYS A 92 15.78 12.18 -9.32
C CYS A 92 16.49 13.53 -9.07
N CYS A 93 16.36 14.07 -7.85
CA CYS A 93 16.95 15.34 -7.43
C CYS A 93 18.35 15.19 -6.82
N LYS A 94 18.89 13.96 -6.69
CA LYS A 94 20.28 13.76 -6.21
C LYS A 94 21.28 14.01 -7.34
N ASP A 95 22.37 14.72 -7.04
CA ASP A 95 23.41 15.05 -8.03
C ASP A 95 24.15 13.79 -8.56
N ASP A 96 24.19 12.70 -7.77
CA ASP A 96 24.79 11.40 -8.13
C ASP A 96 23.75 10.34 -8.53
N CYS A 97 22.76 10.70 -9.37
CA CYS A 97 21.79 9.73 -9.89
C CYS A 97 22.49 8.66 -10.76
N SER A 98 22.72 7.46 -10.20
CA SER A 98 23.27 6.33 -10.97
C SER A 98 22.25 5.66 -11.91
N VAL A 99 20.98 6.08 -11.87
CA VAL A 99 19.87 5.47 -12.62
C VAL A 99 19.30 6.49 -13.60
N ASP A 100 19.07 6.06 -14.85
CA ASP A 100 18.44 6.88 -15.88
C ASP A 100 17.04 7.34 -15.41
N ARG A 101 16.76 8.65 -15.53
CA ARG A 101 15.45 9.24 -15.18
C ARG A 101 14.29 8.52 -15.87
N THR A 102 14.50 8.03 -17.09
CA THR A 102 13.51 7.28 -17.86
C THR A 102 13.24 5.89 -17.27
N GLU A 103 14.26 5.26 -16.66
CA GLU A 103 14.10 3.99 -15.96
C GLU A 103 13.45 4.17 -14.58
N MET A 104 13.62 5.33 -13.95
CA MET A 104 13.05 5.60 -12.62
C MET A 104 11.53 5.88 -12.63
N GLN A 105 10.98 6.43 -13.71
CA GLN A 105 9.61 7.00 -13.74
C GLN A 105 8.50 6.03 -13.28
N PHE A 106 8.68 4.72 -13.51
CA PHE A 106 7.72 3.68 -13.12
C PHE A 106 8.28 2.69 -12.10
N SER A 107 9.48 2.97 -11.58
CA SER A 107 10.21 1.99 -10.81
C SER A 107 9.84 1.99 -9.33
N PHE A 108 10.08 0.87 -8.67
CA PHE A 108 10.09 0.75 -7.23
C PHE A 108 11.53 0.60 -6.74
N LYS A 109 11.82 1.15 -5.56
CA LYS A 109 13.11 0.92 -4.91
C LYS A 109 13.30 -0.57 -4.63
N HIS A 110 14.40 -1.13 -5.10
CA HIS A 110 14.75 -2.53 -4.90
C HIS A 110 16.01 -2.65 -4.06
N GLN A 111 15.94 -3.50 -3.04
CA GLN A 111 17.06 -3.83 -2.18
C GLN A 111 17.11 -5.34 -1.94
N TYR A 112 18.31 -5.88 -2.03
CA TYR A 112 18.57 -7.30 -1.79
C TYR A 112 19.57 -7.44 -0.65
N PRO A 113 19.41 -8.44 0.23
CA PRO A 113 20.38 -8.71 1.28
C PRO A 113 21.79 -8.92 0.69
N PRO A 114 22.86 -8.46 1.39
CA PRO A 114 24.22 -8.75 0.99
C PRO A 114 24.45 -10.25 0.79
N GLY A 115 25.07 -10.62 -0.32
CA GLY A 115 25.34 -12.03 -0.66
C GLY A 115 24.15 -12.80 -1.26
N MET A 116 22.97 -12.17 -1.44
CA MET A 116 21.87 -12.81 -2.16
C MET A 116 22.21 -12.99 -3.64
N TRP A 117 22.27 -14.24 -4.09
CA TRP A 117 22.49 -14.57 -5.49
C TRP A 117 21.19 -14.47 -6.28
N LEU A 118 21.15 -13.51 -7.20
CA LEU A 118 20.06 -13.34 -8.16
C LEU A 118 20.47 -13.88 -9.53
N SER A 119 19.70 -14.83 -10.06
CA SER A 119 19.93 -15.38 -11.40
C SER A 119 19.82 -14.29 -12.47
N LYS A 120 20.52 -14.47 -13.61
CA LYS A 120 20.44 -13.55 -14.75
C LYS A 120 19.01 -13.41 -15.27
N SER A 121 18.26 -14.51 -15.33
CA SER A 121 16.86 -14.54 -15.76
C SER A 121 15.95 -13.75 -14.81
N PHE A 122 16.15 -13.87 -13.49
CA PHE A 122 15.39 -13.10 -12.51
C PHE A 122 15.66 -11.59 -12.65
N ARG A 123 16.94 -11.19 -12.77
CA ARG A 123 17.30 -9.78 -12.98
C ARG A 123 16.67 -9.21 -14.24
N ALA A 124 16.65 -9.98 -15.33
CA ALA A 124 16.00 -9.57 -16.58
C ALA A 124 14.47 -9.41 -16.40
N LYS A 125 13.79 -10.37 -15.75
CA LYS A 125 12.36 -10.28 -15.43
C LYS A 125 12.05 -9.03 -14.59
N VAL A 126 12.84 -8.77 -13.56
CA VAL A 126 12.70 -7.57 -12.71
C VAL A 126 12.87 -6.30 -13.54
N LYS A 127 13.90 -6.23 -14.40
CA LYS A 127 14.14 -5.05 -15.25
C LYS A 127 12.99 -4.80 -16.23
N GLU A 128 12.44 -5.86 -16.82
CA GLU A 128 11.25 -5.76 -17.69
C GLU A 128 10.04 -5.26 -16.90
N TRP A 129 9.77 -5.84 -15.73
CA TRP A 129 8.65 -5.45 -14.87
C TRP A 129 8.73 -4.00 -14.37
N GLN A 130 9.94 -3.55 -14.00
CA GLN A 130 10.18 -2.18 -13.55
C GLN A 130 9.85 -1.13 -14.62
N ARG A 131 10.00 -1.47 -15.91
CA ARG A 131 9.70 -0.58 -17.04
C ARG A 131 8.22 -0.53 -17.44
N LEU A 132 7.39 -1.43 -16.93
CA LEU A 132 5.95 -1.41 -17.22
C LEU A 132 5.32 -0.10 -16.75
N PRO A 133 4.27 0.40 -17.43
CA PRO A 133 3.52 1.56 -16.94
C PRO A 133 3.07 1.38 -15.49
N TYR A 134 3.22 2.44 -14.69
CA TYR A 134 2.77 2.49 -13.31
C TYR A 134 1.36 3.07 -13.26
N VAL A 135 0.44 2.37 -12.58
CA VAL A 135 -0.88 2.87 -12.22
C VAL A 135 -0.90 2.95 -10.70
N GLY A 136 -1.10 4.16 -10.18
CA GLY A 136 -1.03 4.45 -8.75
C GLY A 136 -2.11 3.78 -7.92
N PRO A 137 -1.93 3.71 -6.59
CA PRO A 137 -2.88 3.11 -5.66
C PRO A 137 -4.19 3.90 -5.53
N TYR A 138 -4.18 5.18 -5.91
CA TYR A 138 -5.34 6.08 -5.85
C TYR A 138 -6.04 6.26 -7.20
N GLU A 139 -5.44 5.75 -8.27
CA GLU A 139 -5.97 5.85 -9.64
C GLU A 139 -7.01 4.76 -9.92
N GLU A 140 -8.00 5.13 -10.73
CA GLU A 140 -9.01 4.19 -11.20
C GLU A 140 -8.41 3.20 -12.20
N LEU A 141 -8.82 1.93 -12.08
CA LEU A 141 -8.39 0.90 -13.01
C LEU A 141 -9.21 1.01 -14.29
N GLY A 142 -8.54 1.23 -15.43
CA GLY A 142 -9.15 1.06 -16.74
C GLY A 142 -9.55 -0.39 -17.03
N GLU A 143 -10.04 -0.66 -18.24
CA GLU A 143 -10.51 -2.01 -18.59
C GLU A 143 -9.44 -3.11 -18.39
N LYS A 144 -9.82 -4.18 -17.69
CA LYS A 144 -8.95 -5.35 -17.46
C LYS A 144 -8.68 -6.08 -18.78
N LYS A 145 -7.53 -5.85 -19.38
CA LYS A 145 -7.07 -6.61 -20.56
C LYS A 145 -6.56 -7.99 -20.13
N ARG A 146 -7.11 -9.07 -20.69
CA ARG A 146 -6.70 -10.46 -20.44
C ARG A 146 -5.37 -10.87 -21.12
N SER A 147 -4.58 -9.91 -21.60
CA SER A 147 -3.28 -10.20 -22.21
C SER A 147 -2.20 -10.42 -21.15
N LYS A 148 -1.08 -11.05 -21.52
CA LYS A 148 0.08 -11.22 -20.62
C LYS A 148 0.58 -9.89 -20.04
N ALA A 149 0.66 -8.85 -20.87
CA ALA A 149 1.03 -7.51 -20.43
C ALA A 149 0.00 -6.90 -19.47
N GLY A 150 -1.30 -7.17 -19.69
CA GLY A 150 -2.36 -6.77 -18.78
C GLY A 150 -2.22 -7.42 -17.40
N LEU A 151 -1.90 -8.72 -17.34
CA LEU A 151 -1.66 -9.42 -16.06
C LEU A 151 -0.47 -8.85 -15.30
N MET A 152 0.65 -8.56 -15.97
CA MET A 152 1.81 -7.93 -15.32
C MET A 152 1.50 -6.50 -14.84
N GLY A 153 0.64 -5.77 -15.55
CA GLY A 153 0.13 -4.47 -15.10
C GLY A 153 -0.73 -4.57 -13.83
N LEU A 154 -1.60 -5.59 -13.75
CA LEU A 154 -2.40 -5.86 -12.54
C LEU A 154 -1.52 -6.27 -11.34
N GLU A 155 -0.49 -7.07 -11.58
CA GLU A 155 0.55 -7.39 -10.59
C GLU A 155 1.25 -6.12 -10.11
N LYS A 156 1.69 -5.27 -11.03
CA LYS A 156 2.35 -4.00 -10.69
C LYS A 156 1.48 -3.05 -9.88
N ARG A 157 0.20 -2.94 -10.21
CA ARG A 157 -0.77 -2.17 -9.41
C ARG A 157 -1.00 -2.79 -8.03
N SER A 158 -1.05 -4.12 -7.95
CA SER A 158 -1.16 -4.82 -6.66
C SER A 158 0.03 -4.52 -5.75
N VAL A 159 1.25 -4.51 -6.31
CA VAL A 159 2.46 -4.07 -5.60
C VAL A 159 2.33 -2.60 -5.19
N ALA A 160 1.86 -1.71 -6.06
CA ALA A 160 1.67 -0.30 -5.73
C ALA A 160 0.74 -0.09 -4.53
N ILE A 161 -0.40 -0.78 -4.50
CA ILE A 161 -1.37 -0.70 -3.40
C ILE A 161 -0.79 -1.26 -2.11
N VAL A 162 -0.13 -2.43 -2.15
CA VAL A 162 0.43 -3.01 -0.92
C VAL A 162 1.63 -2.21 -0.41
N HIS A 163 2.46 -1.69 -1.31
CA HIS A 163 3.52 -0.76 -0.97
C HIS A 163 2.97 0.47 -0.26
N GLU A 164 1.91 1.07 -0.79
CA GLU A 164 1.26 2.23 -0.17
C GLU A 164 0.59 1.85 1.16
N PHE A 165 -0.08 0.71 1.24
CA PHE A 165 -0.64 0.23 2.50
C PHE A 165 0.43 0.12 3.60
N LEU A 166 1.57 -0.50 3.30
CA LEU A 166 2.68 -0.61 4.25
C LEU A 166 3.32 0.74 4.55
N SER A 167 3.35 1.66 3.57
CA SER A 167 3.84 3.02 3.81
C SER A 167 2.93 3.82 4.75
N LEU A 168 1.65 3.47 4.86
CA LEU A 168 0.72 4.06 5.84
C LEU A 168 0.89 3.50 7.26
N THR A 169 1.48 2.31 7.43
CA THR A 169 1.72 1.76 8.77
C THR A 169 2.88 2.45 9.46
N VAL A 170 2.86 2.50 10.80
CA VAL A 170 3.88 3.15 11.62
C VAL A 170 5.22 2.43 11.45
N GLU A 171 5.20 1.11 11.67
CA GLU A 171 6.39 0.25 11.60
C GLU A 171 6.70 -0.26 10.18
N LYS A 172 5.98 0.20 9.14
CA LYS A 172 6.20 -0.26 7.74
C LYS A 172 6.14 -1.78 7.56
N MET A 173 5.35 -2.43 8.42
CA MET A 173 5.13 -3.87 8.45
C MET A 173 3.69 -4.20 8.85
N VAL A 174 3.25 -5.42 8.52
CA VAL A 174 1.96 -5.97 8.95
C VAL A 174 1.97 -7.51 8.84
N GLU A 175 1.13 -8.20 9.60
CA GLU A 175 0.87 -9.62 9.39
C GLU A 175 0.15 -9.86 8.05
N VAL A 176 0.58 -10.89 7.31
CA VAL A 176 0.03 -11.23 5.99
C VAL A 176 -1.48 -11.55 6.07
N GLU A 177 -1.92 -12.18 7.15
CA GLU A 177 -3.34 -12.49 7.38
C GLU A 177 -4.18 -11.20 7.48
N LYS A 178 -3.67 -10.18 8.15
CA LYS A 178 -4.38 -8.91 8.35
C LYS A 178 -4.58 -8.17 7.02
N ILE A 179 -3.54 -8.03 6.21
CA ILE A 179 -3.67 -7.37 4.89
C ILE A 179 -4.52 -8.19 3.91
N SER A 180 -4.56 -9.52 4.06
CA SER A 180 -5.40 -10.39 3.22
C SER A 180 -6.90 -10.09 3.33
N HIS A 181 -7.36 -9.51 4.45
CA HIS A 181 -8.75 -9.06 4.59
C HIS A 181 -9.12 -7.91 3.65
N PHE A 182 -8.15 -7.12 3.19
CA PHE A 182 -8.38 -5.99 2.29
C PHE A 182 -8.28 -6.36 0.80
N ARG A 183 -7.76 -7.56 0.50
CA ARG A 183 -7.45 -8.02 -0.86
C ARG A 183 -8.58 -7.75 -1.86
N LYS A 184 -9.82 -8.15 -1.52
CA LYS A 184 -10.98 -7.97 -2.40
C LYS A 184 -11.36 -6.49 -2.57
N CYS A 185 -11.34 -5.71 -1.50
CA CYS A 185 -11.67 -4.28 -1.54
C CYS A 185 -10.66 -3.46 -2.35
N PHE A 186 -9.41 -3.90 -2.40
CA PHE A 186 -8.37 -3.31 -3.25
C PHE A 186 -8.35 -3.86 -4.69
N GLY A 187 -9.24 -4.80 -5.03
CA GLY A 187 -9.27 -5.42 -6.35
C GLY A 187 -8.03 -6.25 -6.68
N ILE A 188 -7.36 -6.78 -5.65
CA ILE A 188 -6.16 -7.61 -5.80
C ILE A 188 -6.59 -9.06 -6.05
N ASP A 189 -6.53 -9.48 -7.31
CA ASP A 189 -6.90 -10.85 -7.70
C ASP A 189 -5.76 -11.87 -7.44
N LEU A 190 -4.56 -11.41 -7.07
CA LEU A 190 -3.39 -12.25 -6.79
C LEU A 190 -3.37 -12.78 -5.35
N ASN A 191 -2.71 -13.92 -5.13
CA ASN A 191 -2.40 -14.37 -3.78
C ASN A 191 -1.38 -13.41 -3.16
N ILE A 192 -1.73 -12.82 -2.01
CA ILE A 192 -0.89 -11.82 -1.34
C ILE A 192 0.48 -12.39 -0.93
N ARG A 193 0.54 -13.67 -0.52
CA ARG A 193 1.81 -14.30 -0.15
C ARG A 193 2.71 -14.48 -1.37
N ASP A 194 2.14 -14.92 -2.48
CA ASP A 194 2.90 -15.12 -3.72
C ASP A 194 3.41 -13.78 -4.26
N LEU A 195 2.60 -12.71 -4.17
CA LEU A 195 3.03 -11.34 -4.49
C LEU A 195 4.30 -10.94 -3.70
N PHE A 196 4.37 -11.26 -2.41
CA PHE A 196 5.56 -10.95 -1.60
C PHE A 196 6.79 -11.76 -1.99
N LEU A 197 6.60 -13.03 -2.36
CA LEU A 197 7.68 -13.91 -2.77
C LEU A 197 8.21 -13.57 -4.17
N ASP A 198 7.34 -13.07 -5.06
CA ASP A 198 7.70 -12.64 -6.43
C ASP A 198 8.45 -11.29 -6.45
N HIS A 199 8.25 -10.46 -5.42
CA HIS A 199 8.90 -9.15 -5.29
C HIS A 199 9.82 -9.02 -4.05
N PRO A 200 10.82 -9.91 -3.90
CA PRO A 200 11.69 -9.95 -2.72
C PRO A 200 12.65 -8.76 -2.65
N GLY A 201 12.74 -7.93 -3.69
CA GLY A 201 13.48 -6.67 -3.68
C GLY A 201 12.74 -5.52 -3.01
N ILE A 202 11.41 -5.59 -2.92
CA ILE A 202 10.55 -4.55 -2.32
C ILE A 202 10.08 -5.01 -0.94
N PHE A 203 9.67 -6.28 -0.84
CA PHE A 203 9.12 -6.85 0.37
C PHE A 203 10.07 -7.85 1.00
N TYR A 204 10.08 -7.89 2.33
CA TYR A 204 10.69 -8.96 3.09
C TYR A 204 9.59 -9.71 3.84
N LEU A 205 9.53 -11.03 3.65
CA LEU A 205 8.58 -11.91 4.32
C LEU A 205 9.29 -12.67 5.44
N SER A 206 8.98 -12.33 6.69
CA SER A 206 9.45 -13.07 7.86
C SER A 206 8.43 -14.13 8.27
N THR A 207 8.91 -15.31 8.67
CA THR A 207 8.09 -16.40 9.16
C THR A 207 8.53 -16.77 10.56
N LYS A 208 7.63 -16.63 11.54
CA LYS A 208 7.84 -17.03 12.93
C LYS A 208 6.72 -17.99 13.35
N GLY A 209 7.04 -19.29 13.34
CA GLY A 209 6.04 -20.34 13.54
C GLY A 209 4.99 -20.27 12.43
N LYS A 210 3.71 -20.12 12.81
CA LYS A 210 2.57 -19.97 11.87
C LYS A 210 2.30 -18.52 11.45
N ARG A 211 3.00 -17.54 12.04
CA ARG A 211 2.79 -16.13 11.75
C ARG A 211 3.74 -15.69 10.64
N HIS A 212 3.18 -15.06 9.61
CA HIS A 212 3.91 -14.44 8.52
C HIS A 212 3.76 -12.92 8.61
N THR A 213 4.86 -12.21 8.66
CA THR A 213 4.90 -10.73 8.70
C THR A 213 5.63 -10.22 7.49
N VAL A 214 5.00 -9.30 6.76
CA VAL A 214 5.63 -8.61 5.63
C VAL A 214 6.16 -7.26 6.09
N PHE A 215 7.35 -6.91 5.59
CA PHE A 215 8.05 -5.66 5.85
C PHE A 215 8.32 -4.98 4.51
N LEU A 216 8.15 -3.66 4.47
CA LEU A 216 8.59 -2.83 3.36
C LEU A 216 10.09 -2.57 3.50
N ARG A 217 10.92 -3.12 2.59
CA ARG A 217 12.38 -3.16 2.77
C ARG A 217 13.02 -1.79 2.88
N GLU A 218 12.57 -0.85 2.06
CA GLU A 218 13.13 0.50 2.01
C GLU A 218 13.10 1.25 3.35
N ALA A 219 12.18 0.88 4.24
CA ALA A 219 12.08 1.46 5.58
C ALA A 219 13.16 1.01 6.56
N TYR A 220 13.86 -0.09 6.25
CA TYR A 220 14.82 -0.76 7.14
C TYR A 220 16.25 -0.71 6.60
N GLU A 221 16.50 0.15 5.60
CA GLU A 221 17.84 0.40 5.12
C GLU A 221 18.67 1.06 6.23
N ARG A 222 19.74 0.38 6.64
CA ARG A 222 20.78 1.04 7.44
C ARG A 222 21.51 1.99 6.51
N VAL A 223 21.50 3.29 6.85
CA VAL A 223 22.47 4.23 6.29
C VAL A 223 23.83 3.70 6.75
N ALA A 224 24.59 3.12 5.83
CA ALA A 224 25.96 2.70 6.04
C ALA A 224 26.89 3.88 5.82
#